data_AF-A0A7Y2K6N7-F1
#
_entry.id   AF-A0A7Y2K6N7-F1
#
_cell.length_a   1.000
_cell.length_b   1.000
_cell.length_c   1.000
_cell.angle_alpha   90.00
_cell.angle_beta   90.00
_cell.angle_gamma   90.00
#
_symmetry.space_group_name_H-M   'P 1'
#
loop_
_entity.id
_entity.type
_entity.pdbx_description
1 polymer ?
#
loop_
_entity_poly.entity_id
_entity_poly.type
_entity_poly.pdbx_seq_one_letter_code
_entity_poly.pdbx_strand_id
1 'polypeptide(L)'
;MLNFPNKIDEKDFDGWIQERGLYFPDEWADNFEPILEMNDQGESPKQGSLLYAEYGDGVFIYTGLSFFRELPAGVPGAYKLFINLISAGKNIE
;
A
#
# COMPACT_ATOMS: atom_id res chain seq x y z
N MET A 1 -5.77 -2.20 7.23
CA MET A 1 -5.50 -1.39 6.02
C MET A 1 -6.45 -1.66 4.84
N LEU A 2 -6.64 -2.91 4.41
CA LEU A 2 -7.34 -3.22 3.15
C LEU A 2 -8.88 -3.25 3.21
N ASN A 3 -9.48 -2.95 4.36
CA ASN A 3 -10.92 -3.10 4.56
C ASN A 3 -11.64 -1.82 5.02
N PHE A 4 -10.92 -0.70 5.21
CA PHE A 4 -11.52 0.53 5.71
C PHE A 4 -10.77 1.79 5.20
N PRO A 5 -11.50 2.85 4.78
CA PRO A 5 -12.95 2.92 4.55
C PRO A 5 -13.40 2.16 3.30
N ASN A 6 -12.46 1.82 2.42
CA ASN A 6 -12.73 1.03 1.23
C ASN A 6 -12.25 -0.39 1.42
N LYS A 7 -13.03 -1.36 0.95
CA LYS A 7 -12.51 -2.70 0.71
C LYS A 7 -11.62 -2.67 -0.53
N ILE A 8 -10.42 -3.21 -0.41
CA ILE A 8 -9.44 -3.38 -1.49
C ILE A 8 -9.39 -4.86 -1.86
N ASP A 9 -9.50 -5.16 -3.14
CA ASP A 9 -9.30 -6.50 -3.69
C ASP A 9 -8.38 -6.46 -4.94
N GLU A 10 -8.14 -7.62 -5.55
CA GLU A 10 -7.27 -7.73 -6.72
C GLU A 10 -7.66 -6.79 -7.88
N LYS A 11 -8.95 -6.51 -8.06
CA LYS A 11 -9.42 -5.63 -9.15
C LYS A 11 -9.07 -4.17 -8.93
N ASP A 12 -8.80 -3.77 -7.69
CA ASP A 12 -8.31 -2.42 -7.39
C ASP A 12 -6.86 -2.21 -7.87
N PHE A 13 -6.18 -3.28 -8.31
CA PHE A 13 -4.89 -3.21 -8.99
C PHE A 13 -5.01 -3.23 -10.53
N ASP A 14 -6.23 -3.31 -11.07
CA ASP A 14 -6.46 -3.19 -12.51
C ASP A 14 -6.26 -1.75 -12.98
N GLY A 15 -5.73 -1.60 -14.20
CA GLY A 15 -5.52 -0.29 -14.82
C GLY A 15 -4.39 0.55 -14.24
N TRP A 16 -3.64 0.02 -13.25
CA TRP A 16 -2.42 0.65 -12.77
C TRP A 16 -1.40 0.78 -13.90
N ILE A 17 -0.79 1.95 -14.01
CA ILE A 17 0.15 2.30 -15.07
C ILE A 17 1.58 1.84 -14.74
N GLN A 18 2.53 2.08 -15.65
CA GLN A 18 3.89 1.55 -15.57
C GLN A 18 4.61 1.95 -14.28
N GLU A 19 5.50 1.08 -13.79
CA GLU A 19 6.27 1.24 -12.53
C GLU A 19 5.37 1.32 -11.29
N ARG A 20 4.57 0.28 -11.03
CA ARG A 20 3.58 0.23 -9.93
C ARG A 20 4.18 0.48 -8.54
N GLY A 21 5.45 0.16 -8.35
CA GLY A 21 6.20 0.52 -7.16
C GLY A 21 7.70 0.35 -7.35
N LEU A 22 8.47 1.04 -6.52
CA LEU A 22 9.93 1.09 -6.57
C LEU A 22 10.48 1.11 -5.14
N TYR A 23 11.75 0.74 -5.01
CA TYR A 23 12.52 0.86 -3.76
C TYR A 23 11.94 0.08 -2.57
N PHE A 24 11.33 -1.09 -2.80
CA PHE A 24 10.82 -1.90 -1.69
C PHE A 24 11.98 -2.29 -0.77
N PRO A 25 11.92 -1.96 0.53
CA PRO A 25 12.90 -2.43 1.48
C PRO A 25 12.85 -3.95 1.54
N ASP A 26 14.01 -4.58 1.69
CA ASP A 26 14.18 -6.01 1.94
C ASP A 26 14.18 -6.33 3.45
N GLU A 27 14.48 -5.34 4.29
CA GLU A 27 14.49 -5.45 5.75
C GLU A 27 13.71 -4.31 6.41
N TRP A 28 13.04 -4.61 7.53
CA TRP A 28 12.34 -3.66 8.39
C TRP A 28 12.32 -4.20 9.83
N ALA A 29 11.98 -3.33 10.78
CA ALA A 29 11.88 -3.75 12.19
C ALA A 29 10.68 -4.68 12.41
N ASP A 30 10.78 -5.59 13.39
CA ASP A 30 9.79 -6.65 13.66
C ASP A 30 8.36 -6.14 13.92
N ASN A 31 8.20 -4.87 14.31
CA ASN A 31 6.90 -4.26 14.57
C ASN A 31 6.18 -3.77 13.30
N PHE A 32 6.80 -3.89 12.13
CA PHE A 32 6.16 -3.56 10.85
C PHE A 32 5.46 -4.78 10.24
N GLU A 33 4.21 -4.58 9.86
CA GLU A 33 3.39 -5.52 9.12
C GLU A 33 3.48 -5.22 7.61
N PRO A 34 3.96 -6.18 6.78
CA PRO A 34 3.88 -6.07 5.33
C PRO A 34 2.44 -6.33 4.86
N ILE A 35 1.78 -5.32 4.31
CA ILE A 35 0.37 -5.36 3.94
C ILE A 35 0.13 -5.96 2.56
N LEU A 36 1.07 -5.74 1.63
CA LEU A 36 0.98 -6.18 0.25
C LEU A 36 2.20 -7.01 -0.14
N GLU A 37 1.94 -8.00 -1.00
CA GLU A 37 2.94 -8.78 -1.70
C GLU A 37 2.69 -8.62 -3.20
N MET A 38 3.77 -8.41 -3.96
CA MET A 38 3.72 -8.12 -5.39
C MET A 38 4.91 -8.76 -6.10
N ASN A 39 4.74 -9.18 -7.34
CA ASN A 39 5.85 -9.61 -8.20
C ASN A 39 5.65 -9.15 -9.63
N ASP A 40 6.78 -8.98 -10.31
CA ASP A 40 6.80 -8.96 -11.76
C ASP A 40 6.57 -10.37 -12.30
N GLN A 41 6.09 -10.46 -13.54
CA GLN A 41 5.80 -11.74 -14.17
C GLN A 41 7.06 -12.61 -14.25
N GLY A 42 7.01 -13.79 -13.61
CA GLY A 42 8.13 -14.73 -13.57
C GLY A 42 9.16 -14.47 -12.46
N GLU A 43 9.00 -13.40 -11.68
CA GLU A 43 9.78 -13.17 -10.46
C GLU A 43 9.09 -13.74 -9.22
N SER A 44 9.87 -13.96 -8.16
CA SER A 44 9.33 -14.34 -6.86
C SER A 44 8.53 -13.18 -6.24
N PRO A 45 7.47 -13.47 -5.47
CA PRO A 45 6.78 -12.49 -4.65
C PRO A 45 7.72 -11.67 -3.75
N LYS A 46 7.49 -10.35 -3.72
CA LYS A 46 8.22 -9.40 -2.88
C LYS A 46 7.22 -8.67 -1.98
N GLN A 47 7.58 -8.53 -0.71
CA GLN A 47 6.91 -7.69 0.26
C GLN A 47 7.59 -6.31 0.30
N GLY A 48 7.15 -5.42 1.21
CA GLY A 48 7.78 -4.12 1.42
C GLY A 48 7.18 -2.97 0.60
N SER A 49 6.29 -3.24 -0.36
CA SER A 49 5.63 -2.18 -1.13
C SER A 49 4.69 -1.30 -0.28
N LEU A 50 4.16 -1.87 0.80
CA LEU A 50 3.35 -1.19 1.80
C LEU A 50 3.60 -1.83 3.17
N LEU A 51 4.23 -1.08 4.07
CA LEU A 51 4.48 -1.47 5.44
C LEU A 51 3.69 -0.58 6.40
N TYR A 52 3.14 -1.19 7.44
CA TYR A 52 2.38 -0.51 8.50
C TYR A 52 2.97 -0.84 9.86
N ALA A 53 3.11 0.15 10.74
CA ALA A 53 3.44 -0.07 12.13
C ALA A 53 2.66 0.89 13.02
N GLU A 54 2.24 0.41 14.18
CA GLU A 54 1.78 1.28 15.27
C GLU A 54 3.00 1.86 16.01
N TYR A 55 2.92 3.14 16.34
CA TYR A 55 3.99 3.83 17.06
C TYR A 55 3.40 4.87 18.02
N GLY A 56 3.48 4.58 19.32
CA GLY A 56 2.80 5.38 20.34
C GLY A 56 1.30 5.42 20.09
N ASP A 57 0.71 6.61 20.07
CA ASP A 57 -0.73 6.82 19.81
C ASP A 57 -1.05 7.00 18.30
N GLY A 58 -0.10 6.67 17.42
CA GLY A 58 -0.22 6.88 15.98
C GLY A 58 0.24 5.71 15.14
N VAL A 59 0.25 5.93 13.83
CA VAL A 59 0.67 4.93 12.84
C VAL A 59 1.76 5.49 11.96
N PHE A 60 2.72 4.64 11.61
CA PHE A 60 3.73 4.90 10.60
C PHE A 60 3.46 4.00 9.39
N ILE A 61 3.45 4.59 8.20
CA ILE A 61 3.23 3.86 6.95
C ILE A 61 4.39 4.18 6.02
N TYR A 62 5.10 3.14 5.60
CA TYR A 62 6.01 3.23 4.46
C TYR A 62 5.29 2.68 3.22
N THR A 63 5.44 3.35 2.08
CA THR A 63 4.99 2.78 0.81
C THR A 63 5.92 3.16 -0.33
N GLY A 64 6.32 2.13 -1.09
CA GLY A 64 7.04 2.26 -2.36
C GLY A 64 6.11 2.30 -3.58
N LEU A 65 4.78 2.31 -3.38
CA LEU A 65 3.82 2.36 -4.48
C LEU A 65 3.89 3.73 -5.18
N SER A 66 3.83 3.72 -6.50
CA SER A 66 3.97 4.92 -7.33
C SER A 66 2.70 5.77 -7.40
N PHE A 67 2.13 6.16 -6.25
CA PHE A 67 0.91 6.99 -6.20
C PHE A 67 1.01 8.29 -7.03
N PHE A 68 2.22 8.85 -7.16
CA PHE A 68 2.48 10.01 -7.99
C PHE A 68 2.23 9.79 -9.49
N ARG A 69 2.15 8.54 -9.95
CA ARG A 69 1.73 8.14 -11.30
C ARG A 69 0.26 7.76 -11.34
N GLU A 70 -0.16 6.92 -10.39
CA GLU A 70 -1.49 6.34 -10.40
C GLU A 70 -2.60 7.35 -10.09
N LEU A 71 -2.34 8.29 -9.16
CA LEU A 71 -3.32 9.32 -8.82
C LEU A 71 -3.55 10.28 -10.02
N PRO A 72 -2.52 10.89 -10.65
CA PRO A 72 -2.76 11.72 -11.85
C PRO A 72 -3.37 10.97 -13.04
N ALA A 73 -3.10 9.66 -13.17
CA ALA A 73 -3.71 8.82 -14.20
C ALA A 73 -5.18 8.49 -13.93
N GLY A 74 -5.72 8.84 -12.76
CA GLY A 74 -7.12 8.62 -12.43
C GLY A 74 -7.44 7.17 -12.05
N VAL A 75 -6.45 6.39 -11.60
CA VAL A 75 -6.64 4.95 -11.32
C VAL A 75 -7.50 4.77 -10.06
N PRO A 76 -8.73 4.24 -10.16
CA PRO A 76 -9.68 4.26 -9.05
C PRO A 76 -9.20 3.51 -7.80
N GLY A 77 -8.56 2.33 -7.98
CA GLY A 77 -8.08 1.55 -6.86
C GLY A 77 -6.90 2.20 -6.11
N ALA A 78 -6.06 2.97 -6.81
CA ALA A 78 -5.01 3.76 -6.17
C ALA A 78 -5.59 4.84 -5.26
N TYR A 79 -6.66 5.52 -5.68
CA TYR A 79 -7.37 6.48 -4.82
C TYR A 79 -7.99 5.81 -3.59
N LYS A 80 -8.66 4.66 -3.75
CA LYS A 80 -9.24 3.92 -2.63
C LYS A 80 -8.17 3.54 -1.60
N LEU A 81 -7.07 2.95 -2.06
CA LEU A 81 -5.97 2.55 -1.18
C LEU A 81 -5.36 3.77 -0.48
N PHE A 82 -5.11 4.86 -1.21
CA PHE A 82 -4.56 6.09 -0.63
C PHE A 82 -5.46 6.68 0.46
N ILE A 83 -6.79 6.66 0.27
CA ILE A 83 -7.76 7.08 1.28
C ILE A 83 -7.71 6.16 2.52
N ASN A 84 -7.53 4.85 2.33
CA ASN A 84 -7.32 3.91 3.44
C ASN A 84 -6.04 4.26 4.22
N LEU A 85 -4.93 4.59 3.54
CA LEU A 85 -3.68 4.99 4.21
C LEU A 85 -3.90 6.23 5.10
N ILE A 86 -4.57 7.27 4.57
CA ILE A 86 -4.88 8.50 5.32
C ILE A 86 -5.80 8.21 6.52
N SER A 87 -6.66 7.21 6.39
CA SER A 87 -7.64 6.85 7.43
C SER A 87 -7.07 5.91 8.49
N ALA A 88 -5.90 5.32 8.26
CA ALA A 88 -5.35 4.27 9.11
C ALA A 88 -5.06 4.70 10.56
N GLY A 89 -4.71 5.97 10.78
CA GLY A 89 -4.48 6.52 12.11
C GLY A 89 -5.75 7.04 12.81
N LYS A 90 -6.93 6.90 12.18
CA LYS A 90 -8.20 7.27 12.81
C LYS A 90 -8.75 6.03 13.50
N ASN A 91 -8.72 6.04 14.84
CA ASN A 91 -9.55 5.13 15.62
C ASN A 91 -11.00 5.38 15.23
N ILE A 92 -11.62 4.38 14.61
CA ILE A 92 -13.07 4.34 14.47
C ILE A 92 -13.52 3.41 15.57
N GLU A 93 -13.96 4.04 16.66
CA GLU A 93 -14.74 3.37 17.71
C GLU A 93 -15.99 2.70 17.11
#